data_AF-A0A2H9TDZ0-F1
#
_entry.id   AF-A0A2H9TDZ0-F1
#
_cell.length_a   1.000
_cell.length_b   1.000
_cell.length_c   1.000
_cell.angle_alpha   90.00
_cell.angle_beta   90.00
_cell.angle_gamma   90.00
#
_symmetry.space_group_name_H-M   'P 1'
#
loop_
_entity.id
_entity.type
_entity.pdbx_description
1 polymer ?
#
loop_
_entity_poly.entity_id
_entity_poly.type
_entity_poly.pdbx_seq_one_letter_code
_entity_poly.pdbx_strand_id
1 'polypeptide(L)'
;MDKINETVAQAYIFQCKVNSMANSLEVLIDYFLRIRGVEPKGSFRNRIDLLKKLDLLNLDKLIGYLYWMDDLWTIVKHGNIIGGTSEVAFLKDEKIHSFSNQEQVDIEAKFSNQIMLEALRVLRI
;
A
#
# COMPACT_ATOMS: atom_id res chain seq x y z
N MET A 1 -8.81 -1.59 30.99
CA MET A 1 -8.43 -2.68 30.05
C MET A 1 -9.00 -2.45 28.65
N ASP A 2 -9.95 -1.52 28.47
CA ASP A 2 -10.68 -1.36 27.20
C ASP A 2 -9.92 -0.63 26.09
N LYS A 3 -9.13 0.40 26.43
CA LYS A 3 -8.39 1.19 25.42
C LYS A 3 -7.32 0.40 24.67
N ILE A 4 -6.65 -0.54 25.33
CA ILE A 4 -5.60 -1.36 24.69
C ILE A 4 -6.22 -2.29 23.65
N ASN A 5 -7.35 -2.91 23.99
CA ASN A 5 -8.09 -3.78 23.07
C ASN A 5 -8.64 -3.00 21.88
N GLU A 6 -9.10 -1.76 22.11
CA GLU A 6 -9.56 -0.87 21.04
C GLU A 6 -8.42 -0.49 20.07
N THR A 7 -7.24 -0.10 20.57
CA THR A 7 -6.08 0.20 19.71
C THR A 7 -5.64 -1.01 18.90
N VAL A 8 -5.58 -2.20 19.51
CA VAL A 8 -5.20 -3.43 18.79
C VAL A 8 -6.23 -3.78 17.72
N ALA A 9 -7.53 -3.64 18.02
CA ALA A 9 -8.59 -3.86 17.04
C ALA A 9 -8.52 -2.86 15.88
N GLN A 10 -8.27 -1.58 16.15
CA GLN A 10 -8.06 -0.56 15.12
C GLN A 10 -6.84 -0.86 14.25
N ALA A 11 -5.73 -1.28 14.86
CA ALA A 11 -4.52 -1.66 14.14
C ALA A 11 -4.76 -2.85 13.20
N TYR A 12 -5.54 -3.83 13.63
CA TYR A 12 -5.94 -4.96 12.80
C TYR A 12 -6.84 -4.54 11.63
N ILE A 13 -7.85 -3.70 11.88
CA ILE A 13 -8.73 -3.17 10.83
C ILE A 13 -7.91 -2.38 9.81
N PHE A 14 -7.02 -1.51 10.27
CA PHE A 14 -6.12 -0.74 9.41
C PHE A 14 -5.22 -1.67 8.58
N GLN A 15 -4.65 -2.71 9.19
CA GLN A 15 -3.86 -3.73 8.50
C GLN A 15 -4.66 -4.44 7.40
N CYS A 16 -5.89 -4.86 7.68
CA CYS A 16 -6.77 -5.48 6.69
C CYS A 16 -7.03 -4.55 5.49
N LYS A 17 -7.26 -3.25 5.74
CA LYS A 17 -7.49 -2.27 4.67
C LYS A 17 -6.25 -2.11 3.79
N VAL A 18 -5.08 -1.85 4.38
CA VAL A 18 -3.81 -1.69 3.64
C VAL A 18 -3.53 -2.93 2.78
N ASN A 19 -3.72 -4.13 3.33
CA ASN A 19 -3.55 -5.38 2.60
C ASN A 19 -4.50 -5.51 1.40
N SER A 20 -5.79 -5.20 1.59
CA SER A 20 -6.79 -5.25 0.50
C SER A 20 -6.42 -4.29 -0.64
N MET A 21 -5.96 -3.09 -0.30
CA MET A 21 -5.58 -2.06 -1.27
C MET A 21 -4.30 -2.45 -2.04
N ALA A 22 -3.30 -3.00 -1.35
CA ALA A 22 -2.06 -3.49 -1.98
C ALA A 22 -2.36 -4.59 -3.00
N ASN A 23 -3.15 -5.58 -2.60
CA ASN A 23 -3.54 -6.71 -3.45
C ASN A 23 -4.30 -6.23 -4.69
N SER A 24 -5.19 -5.25 -4.55
CA SER A 24 -5.94 -4.68 -5.68
C SER A 24 -5.02 -3.99 -6.69
N LEU A 25 -4.02 -3.25 -6.22
CA LEU A 25 -3.01 -2.62 -7.07
C LEU A 25 -2.11 -3.66 -7.74
N GLU A 26 -1.71 -4.72 -7.03
CA GLU A 26 -0.93 -5.82 -7.58
C GLU A 26 -1.66 -6.48 -8.75
N VAL A 27 -2.94 -6.78 -8.61
CA VAL A 27 -3.76 -7.36 -9.69
C VAL A 27 -3.85 -6.42 -10.90
N LEU A 28 -4.06 -5.12 -10.68
CA LEU A 28 -4.14 -4.14 -11.78
C LEU A 28 -2.81 -4.03 -12.55
N ILE A 29 -1.69 -4.00 -11.82
CA ILE A 29 -0.35 -3.93 -12.42
C ILE A 29 -0.06 -5.19 -13.22
N ASP A 30 -0.33 -6.37 -12.65
CA ASP A 30 -0.12 -7.65 -13.33
C ASP A 30 -0.94 -7.75 -14.61
N TYR A 31 -2.20 -7.35 -14.54
CA TYR A 31 -3.09 -7.33 -15.70
C TYR A 31 -2.55 -6.40 -16.78
N PHE A 32 -2.11 -5.20 -16.41
CA PHE A 32 -1.53 -4.25 -17.35
C PHE A 32 -0.24 -4.78 -17.99
N LEU A 33 0.69 -5.31 -17.20
CA LEU A 33 1.94 -5.88 -17.71
C LEU A 33 1.65 -6.98 -18.74
N ARG A 34 0.68 -7.86 -18.46
CA ARG A 34 0.25 -8.93 -19.38
C ARG A 34 -0.33 -8.38 -20.68
N ILE A 35 -1.17 -7.34 -20.64
CA ILE A 35 -1.68 -6.68 -21.87
C ILE A 35 -0.52 -6.15 -22.72
N ARG A 36 0.56 -5.70 -22.08
CA ARG A 36 1.78 -5.23 -22.76
C ARG A 36 2.74 -6.34 -23.17
N GLY A 37 2.36 -7.61 -23.00
CA GLY A 37 3.19 -8.76 -23.34
C GLY A 37 4.38 -8.97 -22.38
N VAL A 38 4.35 -8.33 -21.21
CA VAL A 38 5.37 -8.49 -20.17
C VAL A 38 4.83 -9.41 -19.08
N GLU A 39 5.54 -10.51 -18.83
CA GLU A 39 5.15 -11.44 -17.76
C GLU A 39 5.46 -10.81 -16.39
N PRO A 40 4.46 -10.64 -15.50
CA PRO A 40 4.70 -10.14 -14.14
C PRO A 40 5.44 -11.21 -13.33
N LYS A 41 6.71 -10.96 -13.02
CA LYS A 41 7.54 -11.86 -12.19
C LYS A 41 8.20 -11.11 -11.05
N GLY A 42 8.40 -11.82 -9.94
CA GLY A 42 9.09 -11.30 -8.76
C GLY A 42 8.18 -10.54 -7.79
N SER A 43 8.80 -9.76 -6.92
CA SER A 43 8.13 -8.95 -5.90
C SER A 43 7.28 -7.84 -6.51
N PHE A 44 6.38 -7.25 -5.72
CA PHE A 44 5.61 -6.08 -6.11
C PHE A 44 6.52 -4.93 -6.57
N ARG A 45 7.61 -4.65 -5.83
CA ARG A 45 8.66 -3.70 -6.23
C ARG A 45 9.29 -4.00 -7.60
N ASN A 46 9.61 -5.26 -7.91
CA ASN A 46 10.14 -5.63 -9.23
C ASN A 46 9.15 -5.30 -10.35
N ARG A 47 7.84 -5.44 -10.10
CA ARG A 47 6.79 -5.13 -11.08
C ARG A 47 6.62 -3.62 -11.28
N ILE A 48 6.78 -2.83 -10.22
CA ILE A 48 6.86 -1.36 -10.31
C ILE A 48 8.07 -0.94 -11.17
N ASP A 49 9.23 -1.57 -10.96
CA ASP A 49 10.43 -1.32 -11.77
C ASP A 49 10.23 -1.67 -13.25
N LEU A 50 9.48 -2.73 -13.54
CA LEU A 50 9.09 -3.09 -14.92
C LEU A 50 8.17 -2.02 -15.53
N LEU A 51 7.17 -1.53 -14.79
CA LEU A 51 6.29 -0.45 -15.26
C LEU A 51 7.08 0.80 -15.63
N LYS A 52 8.07 1.19 -14.81
CA LYS A 52 8.93 2.35 -15.06
C LYS A 52 9.70 2.25 -16.38
N LYS A 53 9.99 1.03 -16.85
CA LYS A 53 10.70 0.79 -18.12
C LYS A 53 9.80 0.84 -19.35
N LEU A 54 8.48 0.88 -19.20
CA LEU A 54 7.52 0.84 -20.31
C LEU A 54 7.29 2.19 -21.01
N ASP A 55 8.03 3.23 -20.64
CA ASP A 55 8.04 4.57 -21.27
C ASP A 55 6.63 5.11 -21.62
N LEU A 56 5.70 5.02 -20.65
CA LEU A 56 4.37 5.59 -20.81
C LEU A 56 4.34 7.03 -20.29
N LEU A 57 3.66 7.90 -21.03
CA LEU A 57 3.40 9.27 -20.60
C LEU A 57 2.72 9.29 -19.22
N ASN A 58 3.27 10.10 -18.30
CA ASN A 58 2.73 10.39 -16.97
C ASN A 58 2.76 9.23 -15.94
N LEU A 59 3.68 8.26 -16.08
CA LEU A 59 3.87 7.20 -15.08
C LEU A 59 4.51 7.67 -13.77
N ASP A 60 5.34 8.71 -13.77
CA ASP A 60 6.20 9.05 -12.62
C ASP A 60 5.44 9.27 -11.32
N LYS A 61 4.29 9.94 -11.39
CA LYS A 61 3.43 10.18 -10.23
C LYS A 61 2.83 8.88 -9.69
N LEU A 62 2.36 8.00 -10.58
CA LEU A 62 1.85 6.68 -10.20
C LEU A 62 2.96 5.83 -9.58
N ILE A 63 4.15 5.79 -10.19
CA ILE A 63 5.31 5.06 -9.69
C ILE A 63 5.69 5.54 -8.27
N GLY A 64 5.67 6.85 -8.03
CA GLY A 64 5.89 7.42 -6.69
C GLY A 64 4.89 6.89 -5.66
N TYR A 65 3.59 6.87 -6.00
CA TYR A 65 2.57 6.29 -5.13
C TYR A 65 2.75 4.79 -4.90
N LEU A 66 3.16 4.04 -5.93
CA LEU A 66 3.33 2.60 -5.84
C LEU A 66 4.50 2.21 -4.95
N TYR A 67 5.64 2.92 -5.01
CA TYR A 67 6.75 2.69 -4.07
C TYR A 67 6.38 3.04 -2.64
N TRP A 68 5.70 4.18 -2.44
CA TRP A 68 5.21 4.55 -1.12
C TRP A 68 4.24 3.50 -0.55
N MET A 69 3.38 2.90 -1.41
CA MET A 69 2.51 1.82 -1.01
C MET A 69 3.26 0.52 -0.68
N ASP A 70 4.27 0.16 -1.46
CA ASP A 70 5.12 -1.01 -1.20
C ASP A 70 5.79 -0.91 0.19
N ASP A 71 6.29 0.28 0.54
CA ASP A 71 6.90 0.53 1.86
C ASP A 71 5.86 0.42 2.98
N LEU A 72 4.71 1.09 2.85
CA LEU A 72 3.62 1.05 3.82
C LEU A 72 3.11 -0.39 4.02
N TRP A 73 2.86 -1.10 2.92
CA TRP A 73 2.41 -2.48 2.95
C TRP A 73 3.43 -3.39 3.62
N THR A 74 4.72 -3.19 3.36
CA THR A 74 5.76 -4.00 3.99
C THR A 74 5.79 -3.80 5.51
N ILE A 75 5.64 -2.55 5.99
CA ILE A 75 5.53 -2.23 7.42
C ILE A 75 4.30 -2.90 8.02
N VAL A 76 3.14 -2.73 7.40
CA VAL A 76 1.85 -3.13 7.95
C VAL A 76 1.62 -4.65 7.86
N LYS A 77 2.08 -5.32 6.79
CA LYS A 77 1.91 -6.77 6.60
C LYS A 77 2.88 -7.61 7.43
N HIS A 78 4.13 -7.16 7.56
CA HIS A 78 5.18 -7.94 8.22
C HIS A 78 5.52 -7.41 9.62
N GLY A 79 4.95 -6.28 10.03
CA GLY A 79 5.11 -5.75 11.38
C GLY A 79 4.21 -6.47 12.38
N ASN A 80 4.71 -6.63 13.60
CA ASN A 80 3.90 -7.11 14.72
C ASN A 80 3.05 -5.95 15.25
N ILE A 81 1.75 -6.17 15.45
CA ILE A 81 0.88 -5.19 16.12
C ILE A 81 1.30 -5.11 17.59
N ILE A 82 1.47 -3.89 18.10
CA ILE A 82 1.81 -3.64 19.50
C ILE A 82 0.72 -2.79 20.17
N GLY A 83 0.40 -3.07 21.43
CA GLY A 83 -0.55 -2.30 22.23
C GLY A 83 0.17 -1.37 23.21
N GLY A 84 -0.24 -0.10 23.28
CA GLY A 84 0.34 0.83 24.25
C GLY A 84 0.03 2.32 24.05
N THR A 85 -0.40 2.73 22.86
CA THR A 85 -0.65 4.16 22.52
C THR A 85 -2.09 4.37 22.01
N SER A 86 -2.54 5.63 21.94
CA SER A 86 -3.83 6.02 21.33
C SER A 86 -3.79 6.03 19.79
N GLU A 87 -2.75 5.44 19.20
CA GLU A 87 -2.46 5.43 17.77
C GLU A 87 -2.22 3.98 17.34
N VAL A 88 -2.42 3.69 16.05
CA VAL A 88 -2.10 2.38 15.49
C VAL A 88 -0.58 2.24 15.36
N ALA A 89 0.01 1.19 15.92
CA ALA A 89 1.46 1.00 15.92
C ALA A 89 1.89 -0.43 15.51
N PHE A 90 3.00 -0.49 14.78
CA PHE A 90 3.62 -1.71 14.28
C PHE A 90 5.11 -1.73 14.61
N LEU A 91 5.65 -2.89 14.99
CA LEU A 91 7.08 -3.11 15.18
C LEU A 91 7.67 -3.86 13.98
N LYS A 92 8.65 -3.26 13.29
CA LYS A 92 9.40 -3.88 12.18
C LYS A 92 10.87 -3.47 12.26
N ASP A 93 11.79 -4.43 12.10
CA ASP A 93 13.24 -4.19 12.11
C ASP A 93 13.68 -3.38 13.35
N GLU A 94 13.16 -3.74 14.52
CA GLU A 94 13.38 -3.08 15.82
C GLU A 94 12.89 -1.62 15.92
N LYS A 95 12.19 -1.12 14.91
CA LYS A 95 11.62 0.24 14.88
C LYS A 95 10.11 0.20 15.05
N ILE A 96 9.61 1.08 15.90
CA ILE A 96 8.18 1.33 16.06
C ILE A 96 7.74 2.33 15.00
N HIS A 97 6.76 1.93 14.21
CA HIS A 97 6.05 2.76 13.26
C HIS A 97 4.64 3.00 13.79
N SER A 98 4.32 4.24 14.19
CA SER A 98 2.97 4.63 14.60
C SER A 98 2.30 5.51 13.56
N PHE A 99 0.98 5.39 13.47
CA PHE A 99 0.12 6.16 12.59
C PHE A 99 -1.00 6.78 13.42
N SER A 100 -1.04 8.11 13.45
CA SER A 100 -2.13 8.85 14.07
C SER A 100 -3.46 8.56 13.37
N ASN A 101 -4.58 8.86 14.04
CA ASN A 101 -5.91 8.68 13.44
C ASN A 101 -6.08 9.50 12.15
N GLN A 102 -5.51 10.71 12.08
CA GLN A 102 -5.57 11.52 10.87
C GLN A 102 -4.77 10.89 9.73
N GLU A 103 -3.57 10.37 10.01
CA GLU A 103 -2.77 9.69 8.99
C GLU A 103 -3.47 8.44 8.45
N GLN A 104 -4.15 7.67 9.32
CA GLN A 104 -4.95 6.52 8.89
C GLN A 104 -6.05 6.95 7.91
N VAL A 105 -6.77 8.04 8.22
CA VAL A 105 -7.80 8.60 7.34
C VAL A 105 -7.20 9.11 6.03
N ASP A 106 -6.07 9.83 6.08
CA ASP A 106 -5.41 10.38 4.89
C ASP A 106 -4.88 9.27 3.97
N ILE A 107 -4.35 8.19 4.55
CA ILE A 107 -3.96 6.96 3.87
C ILE A 107 -5.20 6.39 3.15
N GLU A 108 -6.29 6.12 3.88
CA GLU A 108 -7.52 5.57 3.30
C GLU A 108 -8.09 6.42 2.17
N ALA A 109 -8.07 7.75 2.32
CA ALA A 109 -8.55 8.68 1.30
C ALA A 109 -7.67 8.68 0.03
N LYS A 110 -6.34 8.66 0.18
CA LYS A 110 -5.39 8.58 -0.94
C LYS A 110 -5.54 7.27 -1.70
N PHE A 111 -5.74 6.16 -1.00
CA PHE A 111 -5.85 4.84 -1.63
C PHE A 111 -7.18 4.61 -2.34
N SER A 112 -8.30 4.93 -1.68
CA SER A 112 -9.63 4.68 -2.24
C SER A 112 -9.90 5.46 -3.52
N ASN A 113 -9.41 6.70 -3.61
CA ASN A 113 -9.79 7.60 -4.69
C ASN A 113 -8.62 8.04 -5.58
N GLN A 114 -7.41 8.28 -5.07
CA GLN A 114 -6.37 8.90 -5.90
C GLN A 114 -5.48 7.87 -6.60
N ILE A 115 -4.95 6.89 -5.88
CA ILE A 115 -3.99 5.93 -6.46
C ILE A 115 -4.69 4.99 -7.43
N MET A 116 -5.89 4.51 -7.09
CA MET A 116 -6.68 3.65 -7.99
C MET A 116 -7.14 4.39 -9.25
N LEU A 117 -7.62 5.63 -9.15
CA LEU A 117 -8.00 6.42 -10.33
C LEU A 117 -6.78 6.80 -11.19
N GLU A 118 -5.66 7.17 -10.57
CA GLU A 118 -4.41 7.45 -11.30
C GLU A 118 -3.89 6.18 -11.98
N ALA A 119 -3.99 5.01 -11.34
CA ALA A 119 -3.65 3.73 -11.93
C ALA A 119 -4.52 3.44 -13.16
N LEU A 120 -5.85 3.49 -13.04
CA LEU A 120 -6.76 3.29 -14.17
C LEU A 120 -6.47 4.29 -15.32
N ARG A 121 -6.27 5.57 -14.98
CA ARG A 121 -5.99 6.64 -15.94
C ARG A 121 -4.69 6.43 -16.72
N VAL A 122 -3.59 6.16 -16.02
CA VAL A 122 -2.25 6.01 -16.61
C VAL A 122 -2.12 4.68 -17.35
N LEU A 123 -2.69 3.61 -16.80
CA LEU A 123 -2.66 2.29 -17.40
C LEU A 123 -3.65 2.14 -18.57
N ARG A 124 -4.57 3.11 -18.74
CA ARG A 124 -5.60 3.13 -19.79
C ARG A 124 -6.46 1.85 -19.79
N ILE A 125 -6.88 1.44 -18.60
CA ILE A 125 -7.87 0.37 -18.34
C ILE A 125 -9.23 1.04 -18.16
#